data_AF-A0A843T543-F1
#
_entry.id   AF-A0A843T543-F1
#
_cell.length_a   1.000
_cell.length_b   1.000
_cell.length_c   1.000
_cell.angle_alpha   90.00
_cell.angle_beta   90.00
_cell.angle_gamma   90.00
#
_symmetry.space_group_name_H-M   'P 1'
#
loop_
_entity.id
_entity.type
_entity.pdbx_description
1 polymer ?
#
loop_
_entity_poly.entity_id
_entity_poly.type
_entity_poly.pdbx_seq_one_letter_code
_entity_poly.pdbx_strand_id
1 'polypeptide(L)'
;MRRVCHENPNVLREPPPQVLFSDFGDSSLDFSLLFWIADPLLHPRTTSELRFAIDAAFRDAAIEIPFPQRDLHVRSGFDASGRKERMGPPIAPPKPPPIPEWRSR
;
A
#
# COMPACT_ATOMS: atom_id res chain seq x y z
N MET A 1 4.04 4.99 -14.53
CA MET A 1 4.47 3.62 -14.90
C MET A 1 4.54 3.39 -16.41
N ARG A 2 3.42 3.34 -17.17
CA ARG A 2 3.48 3.11 -18.64
C ARG A 2 4.45 4.02 -19.41
N ARG A 3 4.40 5.33 -19.12
CA ARG A 3 5.31 6.33 -19.70
C ARG A 3 6.79 5.95 -19.52
N VAL A 4 7.17 5.61 -18.29
CA VAL A 4 8.54 5.23 -17.93
C VAL A 4 9.03 4.01 -18.72
N CYS A 5 8.17 3.02 -18.95
CA CYS A 5 8.52 1.87 -19.78
C CYS A 5 8.76 2.24 -21.24
N HIS A 6 7.94 3.13 -21.82
CA HIS A 6 8.12 3.56 -23.20
C HIS A 6 9.39 4.39 -23.43
N GLU A 7 9.89 5.05 -22.37
CA GLU A 7 11.13 5.84 -22.38
C GLU A 7 12.38 4.96 -22.21
N ASN A 8 12.26 3.72 -21.70
CA ASN A 8 13.40 2.83 -21.51
C ASN A 8 13.73 2.06 -22.80
N PRO A 9 14.97 2.17 -23.35
CA PRO A 9 15.32 1.56 -24.64
C PRO A 9 15.41 0.03 -24.61
N ASN A 10 15.54 -0.58 -23.44
CA ASN A 10 15.64 -2.04 -23.30
C ASN A 10 14.25 -2.71 -23.25
N VAL A 11 13.17 -1.92 -23.14
CA VAL A 11 11.79 -2.40 -23.12
C VAL A 11 11.24 -2.44 -24.54
N LEU A 12 10.71 -3.59 -24.94
CA LEU A 12 10.05 -3.76 -26.23
C LEU A 12 8.72 -2.99 -26.27
N ARG A 13 8.44 -2.44 -27.45
CA ARG A 13 7.15 -1.79 -27.74
C ARG A 13 6.07 -2.77 -28.14
N GLU A 14 6.47 -3.91 -28.69
CA GLU A 14 5.59 -5.00 -29.09
C GLU A 14 6.15 -6.33 -28.55
N PRO A 15 5.42 -7.03 -27.67
CA PRO A 15 4.12 -6.65 -27.11
C PRO A 15 4.23 -5.40 -26.19
N PRO A 16 3.19 -4.57 -26.07
CA PRO A 16 3.25 -3.34 -25.30
C PRO A 16 3.28 -3.63 -23.79
N PRO A 17 3.96 -2.79 -22.99
CA PRO A 17 3.96 -2.91 -21.54
C PRO A 17 2.55 -2.67 -20.98
N GLN A 18 2.20 -3.43 -19.95
CA GLN A 18 0.89 -3.37 -19.28
C GLN A 18 1.07 -3.02 -17.81
N VAL A 19 0.15 -2.22 -17.29
CA VAL A 19 0.03 -1.96 -15.86
C VAL A 19 -1.30 -2.52 -15.41
N LEU A 20 -1.25 -3.47 -14.48
CA LEU A 20 -2.41 -4.11 -13.90
C LEU A 20 -2.58 -3.54 -12.49
N PHE A 21 -3.81 -3.14 -12.16
CA PHE A 21 -4.19 -2.92 -10.77
C PHE A 21 -4.59 -4.29 -10.20
N SER A 22 -3.70 -4.87 -9.43
CA SER A 22 -3.71 -6.29 -9.10
C SER A 22 -4.57 -6.59 -7.87
N ASP A 23 -4.52 -5.75 -6.84
CA ASP A 23 -5.29 -5.95 -5.61
C ASP A 23 -5.37 -4.69 -4.72
N PHE A 24 -6.23 -4.76 -3.70
CA PHE A 24 -6.19 -3.88 -2.54
C PHE A 24 -5.37 -4.56 -1.42
N GLY A 25 -4.17 -4.04 -1.14
CA GLY A 25 -3.37 -4.50 -0.01
C GLY A 25 -3.84 -3.91 1.32
N ASP A 26 -3.33 -4.44 2.44
CA ASP A 26 -3.70 -4.01 3.81
C ASP A 26 -3.54 -2.49 4.04
N SER A 27 -2.63 -1.83 3.32
CA SER A 27 -2.43 -0.38 3.36
C SER A 27 -1.89 0.16 2.02
N SER A 28 -2.22 -0.48 0.91
CA SER A 28 -1.68 -0.16 -0.43
C SER A 28 -2.67 -0.43 -1.55
N LEU A 29 -2.45 0.23 -2.68
CA LEU A 29 -3.00 -0.18 -3.97
C LEU A 29 -1.90 -0.93 -4.71
N ASP A 30 -2.12 -2.21 -5.01
CA ASP A 30 -1.06 -3.06 -5.56
C ASP A 30 -1.12 -3.05 -7.07
N PHE A 31 -0.02 -2.61 -7.71
CA PHE A 31 0.11 -2.57 -9.16
C PHE A 31 1.19 -3.53 -9.64
N SER A 32 0.91 -4.27 -10.71
CA SER A 32 1.92 -5.08 -11.42
C SER A 32 2.26 -4.46 -12.77
N LEU A 33 3.56 -4.34 -13.05
CA LEU A 33 4.07 -3.86 -14.33
C LEU A 33 4.61 -5.05 -15.13
N LEU A 34 3.96 -5.37 -16.24
CA LEU A 34 4.40 -6.37 -17.20
C LEU A 34 5.08 -5.68 -18.37
N PHE A 35 6.28 -6.13 -18.71
CA PHE A 35 7.06 -5.62 -19.83
C PHE A 35 7.92 -6.72 -20.45
N TRP A 36 8.34 -6.51 -21.69
CA TRP A 36 9.13 -7.46 -22.46
C TRP A 36 10.48 -6.84 -22.79
N ILE A 37 11.54 -7.65 -22.79
CA ILE A 37 12.90 -7.22 -23.17
C ILE A 37 13.47 -8.21 -24.19
N ALA A 38 14.34 -7.74 -25.07
CA ALA A 38 14.97 -8.60 -26.09
C ALA A 38 16.08 -9.48 -25.52
N ASP A 39 16.90 -8.92 -24.61
CA ASP A 39 18.03 -9.61 -24.00
C ASP A 39 17.74 -9.94 -22.53
N PRO A 40 17.55 -11.22 -22.19
CA PRO A 40 17.34 -11.66 -20.81
C PRO A 40 18.47 -11.29 -19.85
N LEU A 41 19.71 -11.14 -20.33
CA LEU A 41 20.86 -10.77 -19.49
C LEU A 41 20.73 -9.35 -18.93
N LEU A 42 19.99 -8.49 -19.64
CA LEU A 42 19.70 -7.12 -19.18
C LEU A 42 18.56 -7.05 -18.17
N HIS A 43 17.79 -8.13 -17.96
CA HIS A 43 16.63 -8.14 -17.07
C HIS A 43 16.88 -7.51 -15.69
N PRO A 44 17.88 -7.93 -14.89
CA PRO A 44 18.07 -7.35 -13.55
C PRO A 44 18.40 -5.86 -13.61
N ARG A 45 19.19 -5.43 -14.59
CA ARG A 45 19.56 -4.02 -14.79
C ARG A 45 18.36 -3.18 -15.21
N THR A 46 17.66 -3.58 -16.27
CA THR A 46 16.48 -2.88 -16.80
C THR A 46 15.39 -2.77 -15.73
N THR A 47 15.15 -3.84 -14.96
CA THR A 47 14.14 -3.79 -13.89
C THR A 47 14.54 -2.82 -12.78
N SER A 48 15.82 -2.74 -12.42
CA SER A 48 16.32 -1.76 -11.45
C SER A 48 16.15 -0.32 -11.96
N GLU A 49 16.55 -0.05 -13.20
CA GLU A 49 16.40 1.26 -13.85
C GLU A 49 14.93 1.71 -13.90
N LEU A 50 14.02 0.80 -14.26
CA LEU A 50 12.58 1.09 -14.25
C LEU A 50 12.07 1.43 -12.85
N ARG A 51 12.52 0.73 -11.80
CA ARG A 51 12.11 1.03 -10.41
C ARG A 51 12.55 2.43 -9.99
N PHE A 52 13.82 2.80 -10.24
CA PHE A 52 14.31 4.15 -9.93
C PHE A 52 13.55 5.23 -10.71
N ALA A 53 13.26 4.99 -11.99
CA ALA A 53 12.52 5.96 -12.80
C ALA A 53 11.03 6.07 -12.39
N ILE A 54 10.41 4.97 -11.96
CA ILE A 54 9.05 4.99 -11.40
C ILE A 54 9.01 5.75 -10.08
N ASP A 55 9.94 5.47 -9.18
CA ASP A 55 10.08 6.14 -7.89
C ASP A 55 10.31 7.65 -8.06
N ALA A 56 11.21 8.07 -8.97
CA ALA A 56 11.38 9.48 -9.32
C ALA A 56 10.08 10.10 -9.86
N ALA A 57 9.41 9.43 -10.81
CA ALA A 57 8.15 9.92 -11.37
C ALA A 57 7.01 10.00 -10.35
N PHE A 58 7.00 9.15 -9.33
CA PHE A 58 6.04 9.21 -8.22
C PHE A 58 6.32 10.40 -7.30
N ARG A 59 7.59 10.66 -6.96
CA ARG A 59 7.96 11.87 -6.21
C ARG A 59 7.56 13.14 -6.93
N ASP A 60 7.85 13.25 -8.23
CA ASP A 60 7.50 14.42 -9.04
C ASP A 60 5.99 14.64 -9.12
N ALA A 61 5.21 13.56 -9.06
CA ALA A 61 3.75 13.60 -9.04
C ALA A 61 3.14 13.72 -7.63
N ALA A 62 3.96 13.91 -6.59
CA ALA A 62 3.54 13.92 -5.18
C ALA A 62 2.74 12.67 -4.76
N ILE A 63 3.06 11.52 -5.34
CA ILE A 63 2.52 10.21 -4.96
C ILE A 63 3.39 9.66 -3.83
N GLU A 64 2.81 9.57 -2.63
CA GLU A 64 3.48 8.98 -1.47
C GLU A 64 3.38 7.44 -1.51
N ILE A 65 4.48 6.76 -1.21
CA ILE A 65 4.50 5.30 -1.04
C ILE A 65 4.22 5.01 0.43
N PRO A 66 3.06 4.42 0.77
CA PRO A 66 2.70 4.20 2.16
C PRO A 66 3.61 3.15 2.80
N PHE A 67 4.12 3.45 3.99
CA PHE A 67 4.66 2.43 4.87
C PHE A 67 3.51 1.72 5.59
N PRO A 68 3.67 0.44 5.97
CA PRO A 68 2.68 -0.28 6.76
C PRO A 68 2.28 0.54 7.99
N GLN A 69 1.02 0.93 8.06
CA GLN A 69 0.49 1.66 9.20
C GLN A 69 0.12 0.66 10.30
N ARG A 70 0.43 0.99 11.55
CA ARG A 70 -0.01 0.21 12.72
C ARG A 70 -0.74 1.14 13.67
N ASP A 71 -2.03 0.87 13.88
CA ASP A 71 -2.81 1.60 14.87
C ASP A 71 -2.50 1.11 16.29
N LEU A 72 -2.00 2.00 17.14
CA LEU A 72 -1.79 1.71 18.56
C LEU A 72 -3.06 2.04 19.35
N HIS A 73 -3.80 1.02 19.77
CA HIS A 73 -4.91 1.19 20.72
C HIS A 73 -4.40 1.11 22.17
N VAL A 74 -4.18 2.26 22.80
CA VAL A 74 -3.81 2.33 24.22
C VAL A 74 -5.07 2.16 25.09
N ARG A 75 -5.16 1.06 25.84
CA ARG A 75 -6.16 0.90 26.91
C ARG A 75 -5.58 1.46 28.20
N SER A 76 -6.35 2.32 28.89
CA SER A 76 -5.97 2.95 30.16
C SER A 76 -5.51 1.91 31.19
N GLY A 77 -4.37 2.17 31.83
CA GLY A 77 -3.75 1.26 32.80
C GLY A 77 -2.35 1.67 33.28
N PHE A 78 -1.76 2.72 32.68
CA PHE A 78 -0.54 3.35 33.15
C PHE A 78 -0.78 4.85 33.32
N ASP A 79 -0.58 5.34 34.55
CA ASP A 79 -0.40 6.77 34.77
C ASP A 79 1.01 7.20 34.30
N ALA A 80 1.23 8.49 34.09
CA ALA A 80 2.52 9.05 33.64
C ALA A 80 3.68 8.79 34.62
N SER A 81 3.42 8.16 35.77
CA SER A 81 4.39 7.82 36.81
C SER A 81 4.75 6.33 36.85
N GLY A 82 4.21 5.51 35.93
CA GLY A 82 4.52 4.08 35.85
C GLY A 82 3.88 3.23 36.96
N ARG A 83 2.91 3.78 37.71
CA ARG A 83 2.20 3.03 38.75
C ARG A 83 1.00 2.32 38.13
N LYS A 84 0.77 1.08 38.55
CA LYS A 84 -0.45 0.33 38.21
C LYS A 84 -1.64 1.08 38.79
N GLU A 85 -2.43 1.70 37.94
CA GLU A 85 -3.73 2.22 38.33
C GLU A 85 -4.63 1.03 38.70
N ARG A 86 -5.30 1.09 39.85
CA ARG A 86 -6.24 0.04 40.27
C ARG A 86 -7.41 0.07 39.29
N MET A 87 -7.48 -0.95 38.43
CA MET A 87 -8.54 -1.10 37.43
C MET A 87 -9.93 -1.07 38.09
N GLY A 88 -10.76 -0.11 37.73
CA GLY A 88 -12.21 -0.17 37.96
C GLY A 88 -12.86 -1.30 37.15
N PRO A 89 -14.13 -1.67 37.39
CA PRO A 89 -14.78 -2.75 36.66
C PRO A 89 -14.72 -2.49 35.14
N PRO A 90 -14.63 -3.53 34.30
CA PRO A 90 -14.51 -3.39 32.86
C PRO A 90 -15.60 -2.46 32.30
N ILE A 91 -15.19 -1.48 31.50
CA ILE A 91 -16.13 -0.68 30.73
C ILE A 91 -16.83 -1.65 29.77
N ALA A 92 -18.15 -1.75 29.89
CA ALA A 92 -18.95 -2.61 29.03
C ALA A 92 -18.70 -2.24 27.55
N PRO A 93 -18.67 -3.23 26.64
CA PRO A 93 -18.51 -2.94 25.23
C PRO A 93 -19.57 -1.91 24.78
N PRO A 94 -19.22 -0.99 23.87
CA PRO A 94 -20.18 -0.04 23.33
C PRO A 94 -21.37 -0.84 22.79
N LYS A 95 -22.60 -0.40 23.14
CA LYS A 95 -23.81 -1.02 22.59
C LYS A 95 -23.70 -1.03 21.06
N PRO A 96 -23.97 -2.16 20.39
CA PRO A 96 -23.97 -2.19 18.95
C PRO A 96 -24.91 -1.10 18.42
N PRO A 97 -24.57 -0.47 17.27
CA PRO A 97 -25.45 0.51 16.66
C PRO A 97 -26.85 -0.09 16.48
N PRO A 98 -27.92 0.70 16.67
CA PRO A 98 -29.28 0.20 16.46
C PRO A 98 -29.38 -0.40 15.06
N ILE A 99 -30.00 -1.58 14.98
CA ILE A 99 -30.23 -2.26 13.70
C ILE A 99 -31.03 -1.29 12.81
N PRO A 100 -30.53 -0.91 11.63
CA PRO A 100 -31.30 -0.06 10.72
C PRO A 100 -32.63 -0.73 10.35
N GLU A 101 -33.72 0.04 10.29
CA GLU A 101 -35.09 -0.47 10.08
C GLU A 101 -35.25 -1.34 8.82
N TRP A 102 -34.35 -1.20 7.83
CA TRP A 102 -34.36 -2.00 6.61
C TRP A 102 -33.97 -3.48 6.80
N ARG A 103 -33.39 -3.85 7.95
CA ARG A 103 -33.00 -5.24 8.28
C ARG A 103 -34.11 -6.06 8.98
N SER A 104 -35.33 -5.53 9.08
CA SER A 104 -36.48 -6.23 9.69
C SER A 104 -37.58 -6.61 8.68
N ARG A 105 -37.22 -6.76 7.40
CA ARG A 105 -38.09 -7.34 6.36
C ARG A 105 -37.37 -8.46 5.61
#